data_AF-A0A8C6VS39-F1
#
_entry.id   AF-A0A8C6VS39-F1
#
_cell.length_a   1.000
_cell.length_b   1.000
_cell.length_c   1.000
_cell.angle_alpha   90.00
_cell.angle_beta   90.00
_cell.angle_gamma   90.00
#
_symmetry.space_group_name_H-M   'P 1'
#
loop_
_entity.id
_entity.type
_entity.pdbx_description
1 polymer ?
#
loop_
_entity_poly.entity_id
_entity_poly.type
_entity_poly.pdbx_seq_one_letter_code
_entity_poly.pdbx_strand_id
1 'polypeptide(L)'
;MSCIASFLSLPILDAFFFLSFFFFLVTFAICFDNLIPDELYLPPMRKIDGILNDHKKKVLKRVSLNPSLQEALHMFPQLNAETCDTTVKLRPGGEPYNRKTLNKLKKNVSKPQEFSVEVEKSFFYTLYHSLHHYKYHTFLRCKDETTAIEGQDEDLGQEEVVQQCMRNQPWLEKLFDSFSELLTQAQSKCV
;
A
#
# COMPACT_ATOMS: atom_id res chain seq x y z
N MET A 1 -12.37 -23.79 -3.37
CA MET A 1 -13.42 -22.88 -2.88
C MET A 1 -13.09 -21.51 -3.46
N SER A 2 -13.96 -20.98 -4.33
CA SER A 2 -13.74 -19.74 -5.10
C SER A 2 -13.58 -18.53 -4.17
N CYS A 3 -12.73 -17.56 -4.54
CA CYS A 3 -12.48 -16.33 -3.79
C CYS A 3 -13.73 -15.55 -3.41
N ILE A 4 -14.84 -15.72 -4.14
CA ILE A 4 -16.19 -15.20 -3.81
C ILE A 4 -16.61 -15.58 -2.38
N ALA A 5 -16.23 -16.77 -1.88
CA ALA A 5 -16.54 -17.20 -0.53
C ALA A 5 -15.69 -16.50 0.55
N SER A 6 -14.45 -16.11 0.24
CA SER A 6 -13.58 -15.34 1.14
C SER A 6 -13.94 -13.85 1.18
N PHE A 7 -14.61 -13.33 0.14
CA PHE A 7 -15.13 -11.96 0.11
C PHE A 7 -16.25 -11.70 1.14
N LEU A 8 -16.92 -12.73 1.64
CA LEU A 8 -18.07 -12.60 2.55
C LEU A 8 -17.70 -12.66 4.04
N SER A 9 -16.45 -13.00 4.38
CA SER A 9 -16.02 -13.22 5.77
C SER A 9 -15.36 -12.01 6.44
N LEU A 10 -15.04 -10.94 5.69
CA LEU A 10 -14.59 -9.67 6.25
C LEU A 10 -15.74 -8.65 6.21
N PRO A 11 -16.38 -8.32 7.35
CA PRO A 11 -17.58 -7.46 7.37
C PRO A 11 -17.34 -6.00 6.92
N ILE A 12 -16.12 -5.65 6.51
CA ILE A 12 -15.66 -4.28 6.20
C ILE A 12 -15.46 -4.08 4.68
N LEU A 13 -15.28 -5.16 3.91
CA LEU A 13 -14.99 -5.12 2.48
C LEU A 13 -15.99 -5.98 1.70
N ASP A 14 -16.94 -5.35 1.03
CA ASP A 14 -17.65 -6.03 -0.05
C ASP A 14 -16.74 -6.15 -1.30
N ALA A 15 -16.91 -7.23 -2.07
CA ALA A 15 -16.11 -7.51 -3.27
C ALA A 15 -16.16 -6.37 -4.29
N PHE A 16 -17.29 -5.68 -4.39
CA PHE A 16 -17.52 -4.59 -5.31
C PHE A 16 -16.63 -3.38 -4.99
N PHE A 17 -16.55 -3.00 -3.72
CA PHE A 17 -15.68 -1.93 -3.23
C PHE A 17 -14.21 -2.23 -3.51
N PHE A 18 -13.80 -3.48 -3.27
CA PHE A 18 -12.42 -3.91 -3.46
C PHE A 18 -12.00 -3.91 -4.93
N LEU A 19 -12.85 -4.45 -5.82
CA LEU A 19 -12.64 -4.39 -7.26
C LEU A 19 -12.63 -2.95 -7.77
N SER A 20 -13.51 -2.09 -7.24
CA SER A 20 -13.52 -0.67 -7.59
C SER A 20 -12.21 0.02 -7.23
N PHE A 21 -11.65 -0.27 -6.05
CA PHE A 21 -10.37 0.29 -5.63
C PHE A 21 -9.23 -0.07 -6.60
N PHE A 22 -9.12 -1.34 -7.00
CA PHE A 22 -8.08 -1.74 -7.96
C PHE A 22 -8.32 -1.27 -9.37
N PHE A 23 -9.57 -1.26 -9.82
CA PHE A 23 -9.92 -0.64 -11.10
C PHE A 23 -9.35 0.78 -11.14
N PHE A 24 -9.60 1.59 -10.10
CA PHE A 24 -9.09 2.95 -10.05
C PHE A 24 -7.58 3.05 -9.92
N LEU A 25 -6.90 2.16 -9.19
CA LEU A 25 -5.43 2.15 -9.15
C LEU A 25 -4.79 1.73 -10.48
N VAL A 26 -5.38 0.77 -11.19
CA VAL A 26 -4.94 0.34 -12.53
C VAL A 26 -5.14 1.48 -13.52
N THR A 27 -6.32 2.11 -13.53
CA THR A 27 -6.56 3.31 -14.33
C THR A 27 -5.56 4.41 -13.98
N PHE A 28 -5.28 4.64 -12.70
CA PHE A 28 -4.29 5.63 -12.27
C PHE A 28 -2.86 5.30 -12.72
N ALA A 29 -2.50 4.02 -12.79
CA ALA A 29 -1.20 3.57 -13.30
C ALA A 29 -1.03 3.80 -14.81
N ILE A 30 -2.11 3.64 -15.59
CA ILE A 30 -2.10 3.78 -17.06
C ILE A 30 -2.30 5.23 -17.50
N CYS A 31 -3.25 5.95 -16.89
CA CYS A 31 -3.58 7.34 -17.24
C CYS A 31 -2.51 8.35 -16.78
N PHE A 32 -1.34 7.87 -16.35
CA PHE A 32 -0.31 8.69 -15.74
C PHE A 32 0.34 9.71 -16.71
N ASP A 33 0.10 9.60 -18.01
CA ASP A 33 0.46 10.65 -18.99
C ASP A 33 -0.61 11.73 -19.19
N ASN A 34 -1.83 11.58 -18.66
CA ASN A 34 -2.90 12.59 -18.81
C ASN A 34 -3.71 12.79 -17.52
N LEU A 35 -3.25 13.74 -16.71
CA LEU A 35 -4.06 14.70 -15.95
C LEU A 35 -5.36 14.15 -15.30
N ILE A 36 -5.26 13.38 -14.21
CA ILE A 36 -6.40 13.27 -13.29
C ILE A 36 -6.37 14.50 -12.37
N PRO A 37 -7.38 15.40 -12.41
CA PRO A 37 -7.41 16.57 -11.54
C PRO A 37 -7.46 16.14 -10.07
N ASP A 38 -6.81 16.90 -9.19
CA ASP A 38 -6.82 16.73 -7.73
C ASP A 38 -8.25 16.59 -7.13
N GLU A 39 -9.28 17.00 -7.89
CA GLU A 39 -10.70 16.93 -7.50
C GLU A 39 -11.36 15.55 -7.71
N LEU A 40 -10.76 14.63 -8.47
CA LEU A 40 -11.28 13.27 -8.66
C LEU A 40 -10.60 12.27 -7.71
N TYR A 41 -10.41 12.64 -6.44
CA TYR A 41 -10.02 11.67 -5.43
C TYR A 41 -11.24 10.78 -5.12
N LEU A 42 -11.28 9.62 -5.76
CA LEU A 42 -12.50 8.82 -5.89
C LEU A 42 -12.96 8.24 -4.54
N PRO A 43 -14.28 8.10 -4.33
CA PRO A 43 -14.84 7.58 -3.08
C PRO A 43 -14.21 6.26 -2.61
N PRO A 44 -13.92 5.28 -3.49
CA PRO A 44 -13.27 4.04 -3.05
C PRO A 44 -11.86 4.27 -2.51
N MET A 45 -11.12 5.19 -3.12
CA MET A 45 -9.77 5.52 -2.66
C MET A 45 -9.75 6.15 -1.28
N ARG A 46 -10.69 7.06 -1.01
CA ARG A 46 -10.89 7.65 0.33
C ARG A 46 -11.28 6.61 1.37
N LYS A 47 -12.12 5.66 1.00
CA LYS A 47 -12.55 4.59 1.92
C LYS A 47 -11.38 3.70 2.31
N ILE A 48 -10.50 3.32 1.38
CA ILE A 48 -9.25 2.59 1.71
C ILE A 48 -8.34 3.42 2.61
N ASP A 49 -8.10 4.70 2.28
CA ASP A 49 -7.29 5.59 3.12
C ASP A 49 -7.88 5.70 4.55
N GLY A 50 -9.21 5.75 4.69
CA GLY A 50 -9.91 5.74 5.96
C GLY A 50 -9.66 4.46 6.77
N ILE A 51 -9.86 3.29 6.16
CA ILE A 51 -9.60 1.98 6.78
C ILE A 51 -8.15 1.89 7.27
N LEU A 52 -7.19 2.22 6.41
CA LEU A 52 -5.76 2.20 6.75
C LEU A 52 -5.46 3.15 7.91
N ASN A 53 -5.98 4.38 7.89
CA ASN A 53 -5.76 5.37 8.94
C ASN A 53 -6.34 4.93 10.28
N ASP A 54 -7.51 4.29 10.29
CA ASP A 54 -8.12 3.81 11.54
C ASP A 54 -7.32 2.65 12.14
N HIS A 55 -6.79 1.75 11.32
CA HIS A 55 -5.85 0.73 11.79
C HIS A 55 -4.53 1.33 12.27
N LYS A 56 -3.97 2.32 11.57
CA LYS A 56 -2.77 3.05 12.04
C LYS A 56 -2.99 3.69 13.42
N LYS A 57 -4.14 4.32 13.66
CA LYS A 57 -4.48 4.89 14.97
C LYS A 57 -4.50 3.82 16.06
N LYS A 58 -4.97 2.61 15.78
CA LYS A 58 -4.94 1.48 16.73
C LYS A 58 -3.50 1.04 17.02
N VAL A 59 -2.65 0.94 16.00
CA VAL A 59 -1.21 0.62 16.18
C VAL A 59 -0.52 1.66 17.07
N LEU A 60 -0.79 2.96 16.85
CA LEU A 60 -0.23 4.05 17.66
C LEU A 60 -0.67 4.04 19.13
N LYS A 61 -1.70 3.27 19.51
CA LYS A 61 -2.03 3.04 20.93
C LYS A 61 -1.12 2.01 21.59
N ARG A 62 -0.42 1.19 20.80
CA ARG A 62 0.49 0.12 21.27
C ARG A 62 1.96 0.54 21.27
N VAL A 63 2.30 1.60 20.53
CA VAL A 63 3.68 2.09 20.38
C VAL A 63 3.72 3.61 20.28
N SER A 64 4.74 4.23 20.86
CA SER A 64 5.01 5.66 20.69
C SER A 64 6.03 5.85 19.57
N LEU A 65 5.72 6.72 18.61
CA LEU A 65 6.67 7.14 17.58
C LEU A 65 7.27 8.48 17.99
N ASN A 66 8.60 8.55 18.11
CA ASN A 66 9.24 9.86 18.17
C ASN A 66 9.09 10.57 16.80
N PRO A 67 9.14 11.91 16.75
CA PRO A 67 8.89 12.66 15.51
C PRO A 67 9.85 12.31 14.36
N SER A 68 11.13 12.07 14.65
CA SER A 68 12.13 11.74 13.61
C SER A 68 11.84 10.37 12.97
N LEU A 69 11.54 9.36 13.79
CA LEU A 69 11.19 8.03 13.32
C LEU A 69 9.86 8.07 12.55
N GLN A 70 8.87 8.82 13.04
CA GLN A 70 7.59 8.95 12.34
C GLN A 70 7.78 9.56 10.95
N GLU A 71 8.56 10.63 10.84
CA GLU A 71 8.87 11.28 9.57
C GLU A 71 9.59 10.32 8.62
N ALA A 72 10.61 9.60 9.11
CA ALA A 72 11.33 8.62 8.30
C ALA A 72 10.43 7.47 7.82
N LEU A 73 9.54 6.95 8.68
CA LEU A 73 8.56 5.93 8.32
C LEU A 73 7.45 6.44 7.39
N HIS A 74 7.28 7.76 7.21
CA HIS A 74 6.32 8.33 6.27
C HIS A 74 6.96 8.69 4.93
N MET A 75 8.24 9.07 4.98
CA MET A 75 9.00 9.54 3.85
C MET A 75 9.48 8.39 2.96
N PHE A 76 9.91 7.29 3.56
CA PHE A 76 10.62 6.22 2.87
C PHE A 76 9.76 4.96 2.73
N PRO A 77 9.36 4.56 1.51
CA PRO A 77 8.39 3.48 1.30
C PRO A 77 8.92 2.08 1.57
N GLN A 78 10.24 1.90 1.72
CA GLN A 78 10.84 0.62 2.09
C GLN A 78 11.30 0.66 3.55
N LEU A 79 11.27 -0.49 4.21
CA LEU A 79 11.76 -0.64 5.56
C LEU A 79 12.41 -2.00 5.71
N ASN A 80 13.68 -2.00 6.11
CA ASN A 80 14.37 -3.20 6.54
C ASN A 80 14.44 -3.23 8.07
N ALA A 81 14.10 -4.36 8.67
CA ALA A 81 14.18 -4.58 10.11
C ALA A 81 15.17 -5.72 10.35
N GLU A 82 16.23 -5.44 11.10
CA GLU A 82 17.26 -6.41 11.47
C GLU A 82 17.29 -6.58 12.98
N THR A 83 17.07 -7.81 13.45
CA THR A 83 17.17 -8.12 14.88
C THR A 83 18.65 -8.17 15.29
N CYS A 84 19.01 -7.35 16.26
CA CYS A 84 20.29 -7.39 16.97
C CYS A 84 20.07 -8.03 18.36
N ASP A 85 20.99 -7.86 19.30
CA ASP A 85 20.95 -8.53 20.61
C ASP A 85 19.62 -8.32 21.37
N THR A 86 19.35 -7.09 21.81
CA THR A 86 18.15 -6.72 22.59
C THR A 86 17.30 -5.66 21.89
N THR A 87 17.66 -5.31 20.64
CA THR A 87 16.98 -4.28 19.85
C THR A 87 16.81 -4.73 18.41
N VAL A 88 15.84 -4.13 17.72
CA VAL A 88 15.68 -4.25 16.27
C VAL A 88 16.11 -2.94 15.64
N LYS A 89 17.03 -3.02 14.67
CA LYS A 89 17.45 -1.89 13.86
C LYS A 89 16.51 -1.73 12.67
N LEU A 90 15.81 -0.60 12.63
CA LEU A 90 14.94 -0.17 11.54
C LEU A 90 15.72 0.72 10.58
N ARG A 91 15.75 0.33 9.31
CA ARG A 91 16.40 1.05 8.21
C ARG A 91 15.36 1.41 7.14
N PRO A 92 14.71 2.58 7.26
CA PRO A 92 13.86 3.13 6.21
C PRO A 92 14.67 3.34 4.93
N GLY A 93 14.05 3.19 3.77
CA GLY A 93 14.71 3.36 2.48
C GLY A 93 13.77 3.47 1.29
N GLY A 94 14.34 3.46 0.08
CA GLY A 94 13.63 3.69 -1.16
C GLY A 94 13.41 5.16 -1.48
N GLU A 95 12.95 5.45 -2.70
CA GLU A 95 12.73 6.83 -3.15
C GLU A 95 11.44 7.40 -2.54
N PRO A 96 11.49 8.59 -1.90
CA PRO A 96 10.30 9.27 -1.41
C PRO A 96 9.30 9.55 -2.52
N TYR A 97 8.02 9.59 -2.18
CA TYR A 97 6.95 9.78 -3.15
C TYR A 97 5.88 10.76 -2.66
N ASN A 98 5.19 11.39 -3.59
CA ASN A 98 4.04 12.22 -3.29
C ASN A 98 2.84 11.32 -2.95
N ARG A 99 2.32 11.41 -1.73
CA ARG A 99 1.23 10.53 -1.27
C ARG A 99 -0.11 10.71 -1.99
N LYS A 100 -0.31 11.83 -2.69
CA LYS A 100 -1.49 12.08 -3.52
C LYS A 100 -1.32 11.51 -4.91
N THR A 101 -0.22 11.87 -5.57
CA THR A 101 0.02 11.52 -6.98
C THR A 101 0.75 10.20 -7.16
N LEU A 102 1.22 9.59 -6.07
CA LEU A 102 1.99 8.34 -6.01
C LEU A 102 3.33 8.38 -6.79
N ASN A 103 3.77 9.57 -7.21
CA ASN A 103 5.01 9.75 -7.94
C ASN A 103 6.22 9.86 -7.06
N LYS A 104 7.33 9.29 -7.53
CA LYS A 104 8.65 9.56 -6.97
C LYS A 104 8.93 11.07 -6.95
N LEU A 105 9.41 11.56 -5.82
CA LEU A 105 9.83 12.96 -5.68
C LEU A 105 11.18 13.13 -6.39
N LYS A 106 11.31 14.17 -7.24
CA LYS A 106 12.59 14.51 -7.90
C LYS A 106 13.59 15.24 -6.98
N LYS A 107 13.36 15.25 -5.66
CA LYS A 107 14.11 16.08 -4.71
C LYS A 107 15.29 15.31 -4.12
N ASN A 108 16.40 16.01 -3.89
CA ASN A 108 17.47 15.53 -3.01
C ASN A 108 16.94 15.53 -1.57
N VAL A 109 16.51 14.37 -1.11
CA VAL A 109 16.10 14.15 0.29
C VAL A 109 17.32 13.70 1.08
N SER A 110 17.40 14.10 2.35
CA SER A 110 18.46 13.64 3.26
C SER A 110 18.49 12.11 3.33
N LYS A 111 19.68 11.53 3.50
CA LYS A 111 19.83 10.07 3.64
C LYS A 111 18.93 9.54 4.77
N PRO A 112 18.30 8.37 4.60
CA PRO A 112 17.48 7.78 5.66
C PRO A 112 18.31 7.57 6.92
N GLN A 113 17.75 7.98 8.07
CA GLN A 113 18.33 7.70 9.37
C GLN A 113 17.96 6.28 9.81
N GLU A 114 18.87 5.60 10.50
CA GLU A 114 18.60 4.32 11.16
C GLU A 114 18.10 4.53 12.58
N PHE A 115 17.19 3.66 13.04
CA PHE A 115 16.59 3.75 14.37
C PHE A 115 16.66 2.40 15.07
N SER A 116 16.96 2.38 16.36
CA SER A 116 16.89 1.16 17.18
C SER A 116 15.63 1.19 18.04
N VAL A 117 14.90 0.07 18.06
CA VAL A 117 13.66 -0.08 18.84
C VAL A 117 13.69 -1.38 19.67
N GLU A 118 12.88 -1.44 20.72
CA GLU A 118 12.67 -2.66 21.52
C GLU A 118 12.14 -3.81 20.64
N VAL A 119 12.67 -5.02 20.82
CA VAL A 119 12.30 -6.21 20.04
C VAL A 119 10.81 -6.50 20.18
N GLU A 120 10.26 -6.38 21.38
CA GLU A 120 8.86 -6.67 21.72
C GLU A 120 7.88 -5.74 21.00
N LYS A 121 8.34 -4.53 20.64
CA LYS A 121 7.52 -3.52 19.96
C LYS A 121 7.83 -3.40 18.48
N SER A 122 8.92 -4.00 17.99
CA SER A 122 9.41 -3.89 16.60
C SER A 122 8.32 -4.15 15.56
N PHE A 123 7.48 -5.15 15.79
CA PHE A 123 6.34 -5.50 14.94
C PHE A 123 5.35 -4.34 14.73
N PHE A 124 5.10 -3.50 15.75
CA PHE A 124 4.17 -2.38 15.61
C PHE A 124 4.72 -1.31 14.67
N TYR A 125 6.05 -1.10 14.63
CA TYR A 125 6.68 -0.16 13.70
C TYR A 125 6.58 -0.66 12.25
N THR A 126 6.85 -1.94 12.00
CA THR A 126 6.75 -2.53 10.66
C THR A 126 5.29 -2.59 10.19
N LEU A 127 4.35 -2.94 11.07
CA LEU A 127 2.92 -2.91 10.75
C LEU A 127 2.42 -1.49 10.46
N TYR A 128 2.83 -0.50 11.25
CA TYR A 128 2.48 0.90 11.00
C TYR A 128 2.98 1.40 9.64
N HIS A 129 4.22 1.04 9.29
CA HIS A 129 4.85 1.36 8.00
C HIS A 129 4.11 0.70 6.84
N SER A 130 3.82 -0.59 6.93
CA SER A 130 3.04 -1.34 5.93
C SER A 130 1.66 -0.73 5.70
N LEU A 131 0.93 -0.37 6.77
CA LEU A 131 -0.36 0.32 6.65
C LEU A 131 -0.23 1.69 6.00
N HIS A 132 0.85 2.42 6.28
CA HIS A 132 1.05 3.75 5.72
C HIS A 132 1.33 3.73 4.21
N HIS A 133 2.12 2.74 3.76
CA HIS A 133 2.57 2.64 2.38
C HIS A 133 1.76 1.65 1.53
N TYR A 134 0.77 0.94 2.11
CA TYR A 134 -0.03 -0.07 1.40
C TYR A 134 -0.50 0.42 0.03
N LYS A 135 -1.16 1.58 -0.03
CA LYS A 135 -1.66 2.14 -1.30
C LYS A 135 -0.57 2.36 -2.34
N TYR A 136 0.61 2.82 -1.92
CA TYR A 136 1.73 3.07 -2.83
C TYR A 136 2.31 1.75 -3.37
N HIS A 137 2.50 0.76 -2.50
CA HIS A 137 3.00 -0.55 -2.94
C HIS A 137 2.00 -1.28 -3.83
N THR A 138 0.71 -1.17 -3.55
CA THR A 138 -0.34 -1.68 -4.43
C THR A 138 -0.32 -0.96 -5.78
N PHE A 139 -0.16 0.37 -5.81
CA PHE A 139 0.00 1.12 -7.05
C PHE A 139 1.21 0.65 -7.87
N LEU A 140 2.35 0.39 -7.24
CA LEU A 140 3.52 -0.16 -7.94
C LEU A 140 3.21 -1.52 -8.57
N ARG A 141 2.50 -2.41 -7.86
CA ARG A 141 2.05 -3.69 -8.42
C ARG A 141 1.08 -3.52 -9.58
N CYS A 142 0.18 -2.53 -9.53
CA CYS A 142 -0.69 -2.17 -10.65
C CYS A 142 0.15 -1.69 -11.84
N LYS A 143 1.14 -0.83 -11.61
CA LYS A 143 2.04 -0.36 -12.65
C LYS A 143 2.85 -1.50 -13.30
N ASP A 144 3.37 -2.42 -12.50
CA ASP A 144 4.12 -3.57 -13.00
C ASP A 144 3.23 -4.46 -13.88
N GLU A 145 1.98 -4.69 -13.47
CA GLU A 145 1.00 -5.47 -14.25
C GLU A 145 0.65 -4.77 -15.57
N THR A 146 0.41 -3.46 -15.54
CA THR A 146 0.05 -2.69 -16.76
C THR A 146 1.22 -2.68 -17.74
N THR A 147 2.44 -2.46 -17.27
CA THR A 147 3.65 -2.52 -18.11
C THR A 147 3.89 -3.93 -18.66
N ALA A 148 3.58 -4.98 -17.91
CA ALA A 148 3.70 -6.36 -18.39
C ALA A 148 2.69 -6.71 -19.49
N ILE A 149 1.50 -6.10 -19.49
CA ILE A 149 0.49 -6.25 -20.54
C ILE A 149 0.85 -5.40 -21.75
N GLU A 150 1.22 -4.12 -21.56
CA GLU A 150 1.67 -3.22 -22.64
C GLU A 150 2.90 -3.79 -23.38
N GLY A 151 3.80 -4.47 -22.67
CA GLY A 151 4.96 -5.12 -23.29
C GLY A 151 4.65 -6.36 -24.15
N GLN A 152 3.41 -6.85 -24.14
CA GLN A 152 2.99 -7.98 -24.99
C GLN A 152 2.50 -7.51 -26.36
N ASP A 153 1.95 -6.30 -26.44
CA ASP A 153 1.41 -5.71 -27.67
C ASP A 153 1.38 -4.17 -27.53
N GLU A 154 2.22 -3.50 -28.31
CA GLU A 154 2.41 -2.04 -28.28
C GLU A 154 1.20 -1.26 -28.85
N ASP A 155 0.30 -1.92 -29.57
CA ASP A 155 -0.91 -1.32 -30.15
C ASP A 155 -2.13 -1.41 -29.19
N LEU A 156 -1.96 -1.98 -27.99
CA LEU A 156 -3.05 -2.06 -27.01
C LEU A 156 -3.48 -0.67 -26.53
N GLY A 157 -4.77 -0.38 -26.69
CA GLY A 157 -5.38 0.79 -26.09
C GLY A 157 -5.44 0.70 -24.56
N GLN A 158 -5.37 1.86 -23.88
CA GLN A 158 -5.41 1.96 -22.42
C GLN A 158 -6.60 1.23 -21.77
N GLU A 159 -7.78 1.33 -22.39
CA GLU A 159 -8.98 0.64 -21.92
C GLU A 159 -8.80 -0.89 -21.93
N GLU A 160 -8.20 -1.45 -22.98
CA GLU A 160 -7.98 -2.89 -23.08
C GLU A 160 -6.95 -3.35 -22.04
N VAL A 161 -5.89 -2.56 -21.78
CA VAL A 161 -4.93 -2.85 -20.70
C VAL A 161 -5.64 -2.91 -19.34
N VAL A 162 -6.51 -1.94 -19.03
CA VAL A 162 -7.33 -1.98 -17.80
C VAL A 162 -8.18 -3.25 -17.77
N GLN A 163 -8.88 -3.57 -18.86
CA GLN A 163 -9.75 -4.75 -18.91
C GLN A 163 -8.97 -6.04 -18.71
N GLN A 164 -7.77 -6.18 -19.29
CA GLN A 164 -6.91 -7.35 -19.09
C GLN A 164 -6.42 -7.49 -17.65
N CYS A 165 -5.97 -6.40 -17.00
CA CYS A 165 -5.65 -6.39 -15.57
C CYS A 165 -6.84 -6.91 -14.74
N MET A 166 -8.04 -6.39 -15.02
CA MET A 166 -9.23 -6.75 -14.26
C MET A 166 -9.76 -8.16 -14.56
N ARG A 167 -9.38 -8.76 -15.69
CA ARG A 167 -9.64 -10.17 -16.01
C ARG A 167 -8.61 -11.11 -15.38
N ASN A 168 -7.43 -10.62 -14.96
CA ASN A 168 -6.41 -11.42 -14.30
C ASN A 168 -6.80 -11.76 -12.85
N GLN A 169 -7.68 -12.76 -12.71
CA GLN A 169 -8.19 -13.20 -11.41
C GLN A 169 -7.07 -13.60 -10.42
N PRO A 170 -6.08 -14.45 -10.79
CA PRO A 170 -5.03 -14.83 -9.86
C PRO A 170 -4.21 -13.64 -9.32
N TRP A 171 -4.04 -12.58 -10.11
CA TRP A 171 -3.36 -11.36 -9.68
C TRP A 171 -4.23 -10.53 -8.72
N LEU A 172 -5.50 -10.31 -9.05
CA LEU A 172 -6.46 -9.61 -8.18
C LEU A 172 -6.63 -10.30 -6.82
N GLU A 173 -6.68 -11.63 -6.81
CA GLU A 173 -6.75 -12.44 -5.60
C GLU A 173 -5.52 -12.24 -4.71
N LYS A 174 -4.31 -12.25 -5.27
CA LYS A 174 -3.08 -11.97 -4.51
C LYS A 174 -3.09 -10.58 -3.88
N LEU A 175 -3.62 -9.58 -4.58
CA LEU A 175 -3.75 -8.24 -4.03
C LEU A 175 -4.79 -8.18 -2.89
N PHE A 176 -5.87 -8.96 -2.98
CA PHE A 176 -6.86 -9.14 -1.91
C PHE A 176 -6.26 -9.80 -0.68
N ASP A 177 -5.61 -10.94 -0.87
CA ASP A 177 -5.01 -11.70 0.22
C ASP A 177 -3.99 -10.83 0.95
N SER A 178 -3.15 -10.10 0.21
CA SER A 178 -2.19 -9.16 0.79
C SER A 178 -2.84 -8.05 1.61
N PHE A 179 -4.01 -7.55 1.23
CA PHE A 179 -4.74 -6.54 2.00
C PHE A 179 -5.40 -7.13 3.25
N SER A 180 -6.11 -8.24 3.05
CA SER A 180 -6.83 -8.97 4.09
C SER A 180 -5.89 -9.44 5.18
N GLU A 181 -4.70 -9.94 4.83
CA GLU A 181 -3.67 -10.32 5.77
C GLU A 181 -3.19 -9.10 6.58
N LEU A 182 -2.89 -7.97 5.91
CA LEU A 182 -2.48 -6.74 6.59
C LEU A 182 -3.52 -6.24 7.59
N LEU A 183 -4.79 -6.24 7.22
CA LEU A 183 -5.88 -5.85 8.13
C LEU A 183 -6.04 -6.85 9.27
N THR A 184 -5.91 -8.15 9.02
CA THR A 184 -5.97 -9.20 10.03
C THR A 184 -4.85 -9.07 11.06
N GLN A 185 -3.63 -8.77 10.60
CA GLN A 185 -2.50 -8.47 11.48
C GLN A 185 -2.79 -7.23 12.35
N ALA A 186 -3.31 -6.17 11.75
CA ALA A 186 -3.67 -4.95 12.48
C ALA A 186 -4.84 -5.15 13.47
N GLN A 187 -5.79 -6.03 13.16
CA GLN A 187 -6.90 -6.36 14.05
C GLN A 187 -6.45 -7.22 15.22
N SER A 188 -5.82 -8.36 14.94
CA SER A 188 -5.46 -9.35 15.96
C SER A 188 -4.41 -8.86 16.97
N LYS A 189 -3.50 -7.98 16.55
CA LYS A 189 -2.38 -7.51 17.39
C LYS A 189 -2.65 -6.20 18.11
N CYS A 190 -3.69 -5.46 17.72
CA CYS A 190 -4.05 -4.16 18.31
C CYS A 190 -5.37 -4.17 19.09
N VAL A 191 -5.87 -5.37 19.46
CA VAL A 191 -6.94 -5.53 20.46
C VAL A 191 -6.45 -5.07 21.83
#